data_AF-A0A7A6LM51-F1
#
_entry.id   AF-A0A7A6LM51-F1
#
_cell.length_a   1.000
_cell.length_b   1.000
_cell.length_c   1.000
_cell.angle_alpha   90.00
_cell.angle_beta   90.00
_cell.angle_gamma   90.00
#
_symmetry.space_group_name_H-M   'P 1'
#
loop_
_entity.id
_entity.type
_entity.pdbx_description
1 polymer ?
#
loop_
_entity_poly.entity_id
_entity_poly.type
_entity_poly.pdbx_seq_one_letter_code
_entity_poly.pdbx_strand_id
1 'polypeptide(L)'
;MMQSGKWILTSLVMTFFGIPILAQFLAAVVAMLGAGLAAILEVCNLLFTPTIYLLLNVFMLTLGAIIIFFSGRVWAGDSAPEKREIAAWRQCFFLLPALLTLVGWIIALHLADYQFRQMGSGWLANLMLSWQGVLLLSLISGDYWWIVIIPVGAHISFSLGYGWPTRHPLTGTSGLRCRNLLLFLLLLLGFVAGYQAYLYKQL
;
A
#
# COMPACT_ATOMS: atom_id res chain seq x y z
N MET A 1 -31.74 6.48 -12.13
CA MET A 1 -30.81 7.59 -12.45
C MET A 1 -30.00 7.95 -11.20
N MET A 2 -28.83 7.34 -11.01
CA MET A 2 -27.91 7.75 -9.94
C MET A 2 -26.97 8.85 -10.47
N GLN A 3 -27.08 10.05 -9.89
CA GLN A 3 -26.30 11.25 -10.28
C GLN A 3 -24.79 10.96 -10.36
N SER A 4 -24.17 11.46 -11.42
CA SER A 4 -22.81 11.19 -11.91
C SER A 4 -21.65 11.49 -10.94
N GLY A 5 -21.89 11.99 -9.72
CA GLY A 5 -20.85 12.31 -8.72
C GLY A 5 -20.77 11.38 -7.51
N LYS A 6 -21.83 10.62 -7.16
CA LYS A 6 -21.84 9.79 -5.94
C LYS A 6 -20.72 8.74 -5.92
N TRP A 7 -20.47 8.13 -7.07
CA TRP A 7 -19.42 7.12 -7.20
C TRP A 7 -18.01 7.70 -7.00
N ILE A 8 -17.78 8.97 -7.35
CA ILE A 8 -16.49 9.66 -7.17
C ILE A 8 -16.26 9.86 -5.68
N LEU A 9 -17.25 10.40 -4.97
CA LEU A 9 -17.18 10.61 -3.52
C LEU A 9 -16.94 9.31 -2.78
N THR A 10 -17.72 8.26 -3.05
CA THR A 10 -17.53 6.94 -2.43
C THR A 10 -16.13 6.37 -2.70
N SER A 11 -15.61 6.58 -3.91
CA SER A 11 -14.26 6.11 -4.27
C SER A 11 -13.19 6.90 -3.55
N LEU A 12 -13.32 8.23 -3.43
CA LEU A 12 -12.40 9.07 -2.67
C LEU A 12 -12.40 8.71 -1.18
N VAL A 13 -13.59 8.55 -0.57
CA VAL A 13 -13.71 8.15 0.84
C VAL A 13 -13.07 6.78 1.06
N MET A 14 -13.35 5.81 0.20
CA MET A 14 -12.73 4.48 0.30
C MET A 14 -11.22 4.55 0.09
N THR A 15 -10.75 5.39 -0.84
CA THR A 15 -9.33 5.57 -1.15
C THR A 15 -8.57 6.20 0.04
N PHE A 16 -9.06 7.30 0.61
CA PHE A 16 -8.32 8.05 1.63
C PHE A 16 -8.64 7.63 3.07
N PHE A 17 -9.71 6.89 3.32
CA PHE A 17 -10.07 6.47 4.69
C PHE A 17 -10.31 4.96 4.78
N GLY A 18 -11.11 4.38 3.88
CA GLY A 18 -11.46 2.96 3.93
C GLY A 18 -10.25 2.02 3.83
N ILE A 19 -9.46 2.13 2.77
CA ILE A 19 -8.24 1.31 2.57
C ILE A 19 -7.22 1.56 3.70
N PRO A 20 -6.90 2.81 4.09
CA PRO A 20 -5.97 3.05 5.18
C PRO A 20 -6.41 2.51 6.54
N ILE A 21 -7.69 2.65 6.92
CA ILE A 21 -8.23 2.09 8.17
C ILE A 21 -8.14 0.56 8.15
N LEU A 22 -8.55 -0.07 7.06
CA LEU A 22 -8.49 -1.52 6.90
C LEU A 22 -7.04 -2.03 6.98
N ALA A 23 -6.13 -1.35 6.29
CA ALA A 23 -4.72 -1.72 6.27
C ALA A 23 -4.03 -1.51 7.63
N GLN A 24 -4.37 -0.45 8.37
CA GLN A 24 -3.85 -0.23 9.72
C GLN A 24 -4.35 -1.29 10.70
N PHE A 25 -5.65 -1.58 10.68
CA PHE A 25 -6.21 -2.64 11.50
C PHE A 25 -5.54 -3.99 11.19
N LEU A 26 -5.38 -4.31 9.91
CA LEU A 26 -4.74 -5.54 9.48
C LEU A 26 -3.25 -5.57 9.85
N ALA A 27 -2.52 -4.45 9.69
CA ALA A 27 -1.13 -4.35 10.09
C ALA A 27 -0.98 -4.59 11.60
N ALA A 28 -1.87 -4.07 12.43
CA ALA A 28 -1.88 -4.32 13.87
C ALA A 28 -2.15 -5.81 14.19
N VAL A 29 -3.14 -6.43 13.55
CA VAL A 29 -3.45 -7.87 13.73
C VAL A 29 -2.27 -8.74 13.30
N VAL A 30 -1.70 -8.48 12.13
CA VAL A 30 -0.56 -9.21 11.58
C VAL A 30 0.68 -9.03 12.46
N ALA A 31 0.92 -7.82 12.99
CA ALA A 31 2.01 -7.57 13.92
C ALA A 31 1.83 -8.34 15.24
N MET A 32 0.62 -8.38 15.80
CA MET A 32 0.33 -9.16 17.01
C MET A 32 0.53 -10.67 16.78
N LEU A 33 0.07 -11.19 15.64
CA LEU A 33 0.29 -12.59 15.26
C LEU A 33 1.78 -12.90 15.04
N GLY A 34 2.51 -11.98 14.40
CA GLY A 34 3.95 -12.07 14.20
C GLY A 34 4.72 -12.11 15.52
N ALA A 35 4.38 -11.22 16.46
CA ALA A 35 4.98 -11.19 17.79
C ALA A 35 4.68 -12.47 18.58
N GLY A 36 3.44 -12.97 18.53
CA GLY A 36 3.06 -14.24 19.18
C GLY A 36 3.81 -15.43 18.59
N LEU A 37 3.90 -15.51 17.25
CA LEU A 37 4.66 -16.56 16.58
C LEU A 37 6.16 -16.46 16.89
N ALA A 38 6.70 -15.25 16.99
CA ALA A 38 8.09 -15.04 17.35
C ALA A 38 8.39 -15.53 18.77
N ALA A 39 7.53 -15.22 19.74
CA ALA A 39 7.66 -15.71 21.11
C ALA A 39 7.59 -17.25 21.18
N ILE A 40 6.72 -17.90 20.40
CA ILE A 40 6.64 -19.36 20.34
C ILE A 40 7.95 -19.95 19.80
N LEU A 41 8.48 -19.40 18.70
CA LEU A 41 9.72 -19.85 18.09
C LEU A 41 10.93 -19.72 19.04
N GLU A 42 10.95 -18.66 19.85
CA GLU A 42 11.96 -18.43 20.88
C GLU A 42 11.86 -19.48 22.00
N VAL A 43 10.66 -19.75 22.50
CA VAL A 43 10.41 -20.83 23.48
C VAL A 43 10.78 -22.21 22.93
N CYS A 44 10.58 -22.45 21.64
CA CYS A 44 10.95 -23.68 20.97
C CYS A 44 12.47 -23.82 20.70
N ASN A 45 13.29 -22.86 21.13
CA ASN A 45 14.75 -22.87 20.94
C ASN A 45 15.18 -22.96 19.46
N LEU A 46 14.30 -22.54 18.55
CA LEU A 46 14.63 -22.44 17.13
C LEU A 46 15.48 -21.18 16.94
N LEU A 47 16.72 -21.36 16.49
CA LEU A 47 17.68 -20.26 16.35
C LEU A 47 17.12 -19.17 15.43
N PHE A 48 16.82 -18.00 15.99
CA PHE A 48 16.40 -16.84 15.22
C PHE A 48 17.57 -16.26 14.44
N THR A 49 17.74 -16.76 13.22
CA THR A 49 18.67 -16.15 12.26
C THR A 49 18.00 -14.93 11.58
N PRO A 50 18.79 -13.94 11.12
CA PRO A 50 18.27 -12.79 10.37
C PRO A 50 17.39 -13.20 9.18
N THR A 51 17.71 -14.35 8.55
CA THR A 51 16.97 -14.93 7.44
C THR A 51 15.56 -15.37 7.83
N ILE A 52 15.39 -15.94 9.03
CA ILE A 52 14.09 -16.40 9.53
C ILE A 52 13.19 -15.21 9.86
N TYR A 53 13.73 -14.14 10.45
CA TYR A 53 12.98 -12.89 10.66
C TYR A 53 12.52 -12.24 9.35
N LEU A 54 13.39 -12.20 8.35
CA LEU A 54 13.04 -11.68 7.04
C LEU A 54 11.92 -12.51 6.40
N LEU A 55 12.03 -13.84 6.45
CA LEU A 55 11.03 -14.75 5.92
C LEU A 55 9.68 -14.57 6.63
N LEU A 56 9.69 -14.44 7.96
CA LEU A 56 8.50 -14.19 8.75
C LEU A 56 7.83 -12.87 8.36
N ASN A 57 8.61 -11.80 8.21
CA ASN A 57 8.09 -10.50 7.77
C ASN A 57 7.49 -10.55 6.35
N VAL A 58 8.16 -11.22 5.41
CA VAL A 58 7.64 -11.41 4.04
C VAL A 58 6.36 -12.23 4.05
N PHE A 59 6.32 -13.32 4.82
CA PHE A 59 5.13 -14.16 4.96
C PHE A 59 3.95 -13.35 5.52
N MET A 60 4.18 -12.60 6.60
CA MET A 60 3.18 -11.75 7.24
C MET A 60 2.67 -10.64 6.32
N LEU A 61 3.57 -9.97 5.59
CA LEU A 61 3.21 -8.96 4.60
C LEU A 61 2.36 -9.55 3.46
N THR A 62 2.70 -10.77 3.02
CA THR A 62 1.96 -11.49 1.98
C THR A 62 0.56 -11.85 2.44
N LEU A 63 0.41 -12.34 3.68
CA LEU A 63 -0.91 -12.60 4.27
C LEU A 63 -1.75 -11.32 4.33
N GLY A 64 -1.14 -10.21 4.76
CA GLY A 64 -1.79 -8.90 4.76
C GLY A 64 -2.26 -8.50 3.36
N ALA A 65 -1.40 -8.61 2.36
CA ALA A 65 -1.72 -8.31 0.97
C ALA A 65 -2.87 -9.17 0.42
N ILE A 66 -2.90 -10.46 0.74
CA ILE A 66 -3.97 -11.39 0.33
C ILE A 66 -5.31 -10.96 0.92
N ILE A 67 -5.36 -10.63 2.21
CA ILE A 67 -6.60 -10.20 2.87
C ILE A 67 -7.10 -8.91 2.25
N ILE A 68 -6.23 -7.91 2.03
CA ILE A 68 -6.59 -6.66 1.36
C ILE A 68 -7.08 -6.90 -0.08
N PHE A 69 -6.46 -7.83 -0.81
CA PHE A 69 -6.93 -8.24 -2.13
C PHE A 69 -8.36 -8.79 -2.07
N PHE A 70 -8.67 -9.69 -1.13
CA PHE A 70 -10.02 -10.19 -0.96
C PHE A 70 -11.01 -9.11 -0.53
N SER A 71 -10.61 -8.16 0.32
CA SER A 71 -11.44 -7.00 0.66
C SER A 71 -11.77 -6.14 -0.56
N GLY A 72 -10.79 -5.91 -1.45
CA GLY A 72 -11.02 -5.24 -2.74
C GLY A 72 -12.01 -6.01 -3.62
N ARG A 73 -11.91 -7.35 -3.61
CA ARG A 73 -12.80 -8.24 -4.36
C ARG A 73 -14.24 -8.23 -3.85
N VAL A 74 -14.43 -8.26 -2.53
CA VAL A 74 -15.76 -8.12 -1.90
C VAL A 74 -16.36 -6.76 -2.24
N TRP A 75 -15.56 -5.70 -2.12
CA TRP A 75 -16.00 -4.34 -2.47
C TRP A 75 -16.42 -4.22 -3.94
N ALA A 76 -15.75 -4.92 -4.86
CA ALA A 76 -16.15 -4.94 -6.26
C ALA A 76 -17.51 -5.62 -6.50
N GLY A 77 -17.88 -6.60 -5.68
CA GLY A 77 -19.19 -7.24 -5.72
C GLY A 77 -20.30 -6.28 -5.27
N ASP A 78 -20.12 -5.65 -4.11
CA ASP A 78 -21.14 -4.78 -3.51
C ASP A 78 -21.26 -3.43 -4.22
N SER A 79 -20.14 -2.92 -4.73
CA SER A 79 -20.07 -1.63 -5.44
C SER A 79 -20.02 -1.78 -6.96
N ALA A 80 -20.47 -2.91 -7.50
CA ALA A 80 -20.41 -3.22 -8.93
C ALA A 80 -20.98 -2.06 -9.75
N PRO A 81 -20.14 -1.31 -10.49
CA PRO A 81 -20.61 -0.15 -11.21
C PRO A 81 -21.46 -0.59 -12.41
N GLU A 82 -22.57 0.10 -12.66
CA GLU A 82 -23.45 -0.13 -13.83
C GLU A 82 -22.67 -0.10 -15.16
N LYS A 83 -21.54 0.62 -15.19
CA LYS A 83 -20.66 0.73 -16.37
C LYS A 83 -19.23 0.30 -16.04
N ARG A 84 -18.65 -0.56 -16.88
CA ARG A 84 -17.25 -1.01 -16.78
C ARG A 84 -16.23 0.13 -16.85
N GLU A 85 -16.55 1.22 -17.54
CA GLU A 85 -15.68 2.41 -17.61
C GLU A 85 -15.52 3.07 -16.23
N ILE A 86 -16.60 3.15 -15.45
CA ILE A 86 -16.56 3.68 -14.09
C ILE A 86 -15.68 2.79 -13.21
N ALA A 87 -15.72 1.45 -13.39
CA ALA A 87 -14.82 0.54 -12.67
C ALA A 87 -13.34 0.87 -12.92
N ALA A 88 -12.96 1.12 -14.17
CA ALA A 88 -11.59 1.48 -14.53
C ALA A 88 -11.15 2.82 -13.90
N TRP A 89 -12.03 3.82 -13.89
CA TRP A 89 -11.76 5.10 -13.22
C TRP A 89 -11.63 4.95 -11.71
N ARG A 90 -12.47 4.13 -11.07
CA ARG A 90 -12.36 3.82 -9.64
C ARG A 90 -11.03 3.16 -9.29
N GLN A 91 -10.54 2.24 -10.13
CA GLN A 91 -9.21 1.67 -9.97
C GLN A 91 -8.10 2.71 -10.06
N CYS A 92 -8.23 3.69 -10.96
CA CYS A 92 -7.28 4.79 -11.04
C CYS A 92 -7.26 5.58 -9.72
N PHE A 93 -8.43 5.91 -9.17
CA PHE A 93 -8.52 6.57 -7.86
C PHE A 93 -7.85 5.76 -6.74
N PHE A 94 -8.06 4.45 -6.68
CA PHE A 94 -7.43 3.61 -5.66
C PHE A 94 -5.90 3.56 -5.75
N LEU A 95 -5.33 3.77 -6.95
CA LEU A 95 -3.88 3.79 -7.18
C LEU A 95 -3.25 5.15 -6.94
N LEU A 96 -4.02 6.25 -6.92
CA LEU A 96 -3.47 7.60 -6.73
C LEU A 96 -2.69 7.76 -5.42
N PRO A 97 -3.17 7.30 -4.24
CA PRO A 97 -2.38 7.44 -3.03
C PRO A 97 -1.10 6.61 -3.04
N ALA A 98 -1.06 5.46 -3.72
CA ALA A 98 0.17 4.70 -3.89
C ALA A 98 1.21 5.51 -4.67
N LEU A 99 0.76 6.20 -5.72
CA LEU A 99 1.61 7.08 -6.53
C LEU A 99 2.13 8.26 -5.69
N LEU A 100 1.23 8.95 -4.99
CA LEU A 100 1.57 10.09 -4.14
C LEU A 100 2.54 9.69 -3.02
N THR A 101 2.32 8.53 -2.39
CA THR A 101 3.20 8.00 -1.35
C THR A 101 4.59 7.69 -1.89
N LEU A 102 4.70 7.01 -3.05
CA LEU A 102 5.99 6.72 -3.67
C LEU A 102 6.75 7.98 -4.08
N VAL A 103 6.07 8.93 -4.73
CA VAL A 103 6.70 10.19 -5.14
C VAL A 103 7.14 10.99 -3.92
N GLY A 104 6.26 11.14 -2.92
CA GLY A 104 6.58 11.85 -1.68
C GLY A 104 7.77 11.22 -0.95
N TRP A 105 7.83 9.90 -0.90
CA TRP A 105 8.96 9.18 -0.32
C TRP A 105 10.26 9.39 -1.07
N ILE A 106 10.26 9.25 -2.41
CA ILE A 106 11.46 9.42 -3.23
C ILE A 106 12.06 10.82 -3.05
N ILE A 107 11.19 11.84 -3.05
CA ILE A 107 11.60 13.23 -2.81
C ILE A 107 12.14 13.38 -1.39
N ALA A 108 11.43 12.88 -0.38
CA ALA A 108 11.86 12.98 1.01
C ALA A 108 13.23 12.31 1.24
N LEU A 109 13.45 11.12 0.67
CA LEU A 109 14.73 10.41 0.76
C LEU A 109 15.85 11.18 0.08
N HIS A 110 15.57 11.76 -1.08
CA HIS A 110 16.57 12.53 -1.81
C HIS A 110 16.94 13.82 -1.07
N LEU A 111 15.97 14.52 -0.48
CA LEU A 111 16.21 15.73 0.32
C LEU A 111 16.94 15.46 1.64
N ALA A 112 16.84 14.24 2.17
CA ALA A 112 17.51 13.83 3.38
C ALA A 112 18.89 13.20 3.13
N ASP A 113 19.49 13.40 1.95
CA ASP A 113 20.77 12.79 1.54
C ASP A 113 20.82 11.27 1.78
N TYR A 114 19.69 10.59 1.55
CA TYR A 114 19.51 9.16 1.79
C TYR A 114 19.65 8.74 3.28
N GLN A 115 19.69 9.69 4.22
CA GLN A 115 19.81 9.47 5.66
C GLN A 115 18.45 9.63 6.35
N PHE A 116 17.85 8.50 6.78
CA PHE A 116 16.52 8.50 7.42
C PHE A 116 16.40 9.37 8.68
N ARG A 117 17.49 9.49 9.45
CA ARG A 117 17.50 10.22 10.73
C ARG A 117 17.30 11.72 10.58
N GLN A 118 17.55 12.26 9.39
CA GLN A 118 17.43 13.69 9.08
C GLN A 118 16.07 14.06 8.47
N MET A 119 15.18 13.09 8.25
CA MET A 119 13.84 13.37 7.74
C MET A 119 13.00 14.11 8.79
N GLY A 120 12.85 15.43 8.62
CA GLY A 120 11.87 16.22 9.36
C GLY A 120 10.43 15.74 9.10
N SER A 121 9.75 15.27 10.15
CA SER A 121 8.52 14.47 10.09
C SER A 121 7.24 15.22 9.68
N GLY A 122 7.25 16.56 9.64
CA GLY A 122 6.04 17.36 9.49
C GLY A 122 5.35 17.23 8.11
N TRP A 123 6.13 17.19 7.03
CA TRP A 123 5.56 17.15 5.67
C TRP A 123 5.07 15.74 5.28
N LEU A 124 5.83 14.70 5.65
CA LEU A 124 5.40 13.31 5.50
C LEU A 124 4.13 13.01 6.33
N ALA A 125 4.02 13.56 7.54
CA ALA A 125 2.83 13.40 8.39
C ALA A 125 1.55 13.97 7.75
N ASN A 126 1.66 15.10 7.05
CA ASN A 126 0.53 15.70 6.34
C ASN A 126 0.09 14.89 5.11
N LEU A 127 1.05 14.31 4.38
CA LEU A 127 0.76 13.41 3.26
C LEU A 127 0.22 12.04 3.72
N MET A 128 0.63 11.60 4.90
CA MET A 128 0.26 10.33 5.53
C MET A 128 -0.86 10.51 6.56
N LEU A 129 -1.71 11.53 6.45
CA LEU A 129 -2.73 11.83 7.47
C LEU A 129 -3.68 10.64 7.70
N SER A 130 -4.00 9.90 6.64
CA SER A 130 -4.78 8.67 6.71
C SER A 130 -3.99 7.45 7.20
N TRP A 131 -2.67 7.57 7.34
CA TRP A 131 -1.70 6.52 7.65
C TRP A 131 -0.91 6.81 8.95
N GLN A 132 -1.44 7.68 9.81
CA GLN A 132 -0.76 8.11 11.04
C GLN A 132 -0.31 6.95 11.94
N GLY A 133 -1.09 5.87 12.04
CA GLY A 133 -0.69 4.70 12.82
C GLY A 133 0.59 4.02 12.29
N VAL A 134 0.71 3.89 10.95
CA VAL A 134 1.91 3.33 10.30
C VAL A 134 3.11 4.26 10.49
N LEU A 135 2.89 5.57 10.35
CA LEU A 135 3.91 6.58 10.57
C LEU A 135 4.46 6.53 12.00
N LEU A 136 3.57 6.46 12.99
CA LEU A 136 3.92 6.44 14.41
C LEU A 136 4.69 5.16 14.78
N LEU A 137 4.25 4.00 14.28
CA LEU A 137 4.97 2.74 14.45
C LEU A 137 6.37 2.77 13.83
N SER A 138 6.49 3.32 12.62
CA SER A 138 7.78 3.43 11.91
C SER A 138 8.75 4.38 12.62
N LEU A 139 8.23 5.45 13.23
CA LEU A 139 9.01 6.39 14.04
C LEU A 139 9.52 5.73 15.34
N ILE A 140 8.71 4.89 15.98
CA ILE A 140 9.10 4.17 17.21
C ILE A 140 10.10 3.06 16.91
N SER A 141 9.88 2.28 15.85
CA SER A 141 10.77 1.17 15.48
C SER A 141 12.08 1.62 14.86
N GLY A 142 12.11 2.83 14.28
CA GLY A 142 13.23 3.30 13.46
C GLY A 142 13.25 2.72 12.04
N ASP A 143 12.26 1.89 11.68
CA ASP A 143 12.14 1.28 10.37
C ASP A 143 11.20 2.11 9.47
N TYR A 144 11.74 3.14 8.85
CA TYR A 144 10.98 4.09 8.06
C TYR A 144 10.40 3.50 6.76
N TRP A 145 10.91 2.37 6.27
CA TRP A 145 10.44 1.75 5.03
C TRP A 145 8.98 1.26 5.10
N TRP A 146 8.47 0.98 6.30
CA TRP A 146 7.07 0.61 6.48
C TRP A 146 6.08 1.71 6.07
N ILE A 147 6.51 2.98 6.13
CA ILE A 147 5.76 4.16 5.68
C ILE A 147 5.42 4.08 4.18
N VAL A 148 6.21 3.35 3.39
CA VAL A 148 5.97 3.17 1.95
C VAL A 148 5.35 1.82 1.67
N ILE A 149 5.93 0.76 2.24
CA ILE A 149 5.57 -0.62 1.91
C ILE A 149 4.09 -0.88 2.23
N ILE A 150 3.62 -0.47 3.41
CA ILE A 150 2.24 -0.74 3.84
C ILE A 150 1.24 0.06 2.99
N PRO A 151 1.35 1.39 2.84
CA PRO A 151 0.39 2.14 2.04
C PRO A 151 0.37 1.74 0.57
N VAL A 152 1.54 1.65 -0.07
CA VAL A 152 1.65 1.31 -1.49
C VAL A 152 1.16 -0.12 -1.73
N GLY A 153 1.57 -1.07 -0.88
CA GLY A 153 1.14 -2.46 -0.97
C GLY A 153 -0.37 -2.61 -0.78
N ALA A 154 -0.96 -1.92 0.21
CA ALA A 154 -2.40 -1.98 0.44
C ALA A 154 -3.20 -1.44 -0.74
N HIS A 155 -2.81 -0.28 -1.30
CA HIS A 155 -3.49 0.32 -2.44
C HIS A 155 -3.39 -0.53 -3.72
N ILE A 156 -2.22 -1.11 -3.99
CA ILE A 156 -2.03 -2.01 -5.13
C ILE A 156 -2.85 -3.29 -4.94
N SER A 157 -2.75 -3.97 -3.79
CA SER A 157 -3.48 -5.20 -3.51
C SER A 157 -4.99 -5.01 -3.56
N PHE A 158 -5.50 -3.91 -2.98
CA PHE A 158 -6.92 -3.59 -3.00
C PHE A 158 -7.41 -3.32 -4.42
N SER A 159 -6.68 -2.51 -5.19
CA SER A 159 -6.99 -2.19 -6.59
C SER A 159 -7.00 -3.43 -7.50
N LEU A 160 -6.06 -4.35 -7.28
CA LEU A 160 -6.00 -5.65 -7.97
C LEU A 160 -7.21 -6.52 -7.62
N GLY A 161 -7.56 -6.62 -6.34
CA GLY A 161 -8.74 -7.33 -5.86
C GLY A 161 -10.02 -6.80 -6.46
N TYR A 162 -10.15 -5.47 -6.46
CA TYR A 162 -11.30 -4.76 -7.05
C TYR A 162 -11.41 -4.97 -8.57
N GLY A 163 -10.27 -5.00 -9.26
CA GLY A 163 -10.19 -5.24 -10.71
C GLY A 163 -10.47 -6.66 -11.16
N TRP A 164 -10.26 -7.63 -10.28
CA TRP A 164 -10.25 -9.04 -10.63
C TRP A 164 -11.51 -9.54 -11.36
N PRO A 165 -12.74 -9.16 -10.96
CA PRO A 165 -13.96 -9.55 -11.70
C PRO A 165 -14.00 -9.05 -13.14
N THR A 166 -13.28 -7.97 -13.46
CA THR A 166 -13.26 -7.31 -14.78
C THR A 166 -11.95 -7.52 -15.53
N ARG A 167 -11.16 -8.54 -15.16
CA ARG A 167 -9.83 -8.84 -15.73
C ARG A 167 -9.83 -9.19 -17.23
N HIS A 168 -10.97 -9.65 -17.77
CA HIS A 168 -11.08 -10.00 -19.19
C HIS A 168 -11.44 -8.76 -20.03
N PRO A 169 -10.61 -8.40 -21.03
CA PRO A 169 -10.68 -7.09 -21.67
C PRO A 169 -11.83 -6.98 -22.67
N LEU A 170 -12.46 -5.79 -22.69
CA LEU A 170 -12.98 -5.18 -23.92
C LEU A 170 -12.17 -3.89 -24.12
N THR A 171 -11.61 -3.75 -25.31
CA THR A 171 -10.60 -2.76 -25.69
C THR A 171 -11.14 -1.32 -25.75
N GLY A 172 -10.28 -0.33 -25.46
CA GLY A 172 -10.38 1.00 -26.07
C GLY A 172 -10.74 2.22 -25.20
N THR A 173 -11.03 2.09 -23.91
CA THR A 173 -11.47 3.26 -23.10
C THR A 173 -10.31 4.06 -22.50
N SER A 174 -10.52 5.37 -22.31
CA SER A 174 -9.56 6.30 -21.69
C SER A 174 -9.17 5.91 -20.26
N GLY A 175 -10.13 5.42 -19.47
CA GLY A 175 -9.89 4.93 -18.10
C GLY A 175 -8.95 3.73 -18.05
N LEU A 176 -9.00 2.82 -19.02
CA LEU A 176 -8.10 1.67 -19.08
C LEU A 176 -6.66 2.11 -19.40
N ARG A 177 -6.49 3.08 -20.31
CA ARG A 177 -5.19 3.69 -20.62
C ARG A 177 -4.60 4.39 -19.40
N CYS A 178 -5.42 5.17 -18.69
CA CYS A 178 -5.02 5.84 -17.45
C CYS A 178 -4.54 4.84 -16.38
N ARG A 179 -5.32 3.76 -16.15
CA ARG A 179 -4.94 2.70 -15.22
C ARG A 179 -3.61 2.06 -15.58
N ASN A 180 -3.42 1.70 -16.85
CA ASN A 180 -2.19 1.05 -17.30
C ASN A 180 -0.98 1.99 -17.20
N LEU A 181 -1.17 3.28 -17.51
CA LEU A 181 -0.13 4.30 -17.33
C LEU A 181 0.23 4.48 -15.84
N LEU A 182 -0.77 4.53 -14.95
CA LEU A 182 -0.54 4.58 -13.50
C LEU A 182 0.25 3.37 -13.01
N LEU A 183 -0.12 2.15 -13.43
CA LEU A 183 0.62 0.93 -13.07
C LEU A 183 2.06 0.97 -13.60
N PHE A 184 2.26 1.46 -14.82
CA PHE A 184 3.60 1.63 -15.38
C PHE A 184 4.45 2.64 -14.57
N LEU A 185 3.87 3.79 -14.21
CA LEU A 185 4.53 4.78 -13.36
C LEU A 185 4.86 4.23 -11.97
N LEU A 186 3.93 3.50 -11.35
CA LEU A 186 4.16 2.86 -10.05
C LEU A 186 5.31 1.86 -10.11
N LEU A 187 5.41 1.10 -11.20
CA LEU A 187 6.52 0.16 -11.42
C LEU A 187 7.86 0.88 -11.56
N LEU A 188 7.90 1.96 -12.35
CA LEU A 188 9.10 2.78 -12.53
C LEU A 188 9.54 3.41 -11.20
N LEU A 189 8.61 4.04 -10.48
CA LEU A 189 8.89 4.64 -9.16
C LEU A 189 9.30 3.58 -8.14
N GLY A 190 8.72 2.39 -8.19
CA GLY A 190 9.14 1.26 -7.36
C GLY A 190 10.60 0.88 -7.61
N PHE A 191 11.04 0.87 -8.87
CA PHE A 191 12.45 0.63 -9.21
C PHE A 191 13.36 1.75 -8.66
N VAL A 192 12.96 3.01 -8.77
CA VAL A 192 13.71 4.15 -8.21
C VAL A 192 13.82 4.05 -6.70
N ALA A 193 12.72 3.79 -5.99
CA ALA A 193 12.73 3.62 -4.54
C ALA A 193 13.60 2.42 -4.12
N GLY A 194 13.57 1.32 -4.87
CA GLY A 194 14.45 0.17 -4.66
C GLY A 194 15.93 0.50 -4.86
N TYR A 195 16.25 1.34 -5.86
CA TYR A 195 17.60 1.83 -6.06
C TYR A 195 18.07 2.74 -4.91
N GLN A 196 17.20 3.63 -4.39
CA GLN A 196 17.52 4.43 -3.20
C GLN A 196 17.77 3.54 -1.97
N ALA A 197 17.01 2.45 -1.81
CA ALA A 197 17.22 1.48 -0.74
C ALA A 197 18.58 0.77 -0.84
N TYR A 198 19.04 0.47 -2.06
CA TYR A 198 20.36 -0.09 -2.30
C TYR A 198 21.48 0.88 -1.95
N LEU A 199 21.38 2.15 -2.39
CA LEU A 199 22.36 3.18 -2.07
C LEU A 199 22.49 3.40 -0.56
N TYR A 200 21.36 3.41 0.16
CA TYR A 200 21.37 3.50 1.62
C TYR A 200 22.18 2.37 2.28
N LYS A 201 22.08 1.12 1.80
CA LYS A 201 22.83 0.00 2.40
C LYS A 201 24.35 0.12 2.23
N GLN A 202 24.83 1.00 1.34
CA GLN A 202 26.27 1.20 1.09
C GLN A 202 26.87 2.36 1.88
N LEU A 203 26.03 3.23 2.45
CA LEU A 203 26.40 4.39 3.27
C LEU A 203 26.43 4.01 4.76
#